data_AF-A0A955INL0-F1
#
_entry.id   AF-A0A955INL0-F1
#
_cell.length_a   1.000
_cell.length_b   1.000
_cell.length_c   1.000
_cell.angle_alpha   90.00
_cell.angle_beta   90.00
_cell.angle_gamma   90.00
#
_symmetry.space_group_name_H-M   'P 1'
#
loop_
_entity.id
_entity.type
_entity.pdbx_description
1 polymer ?
#
loop_
_entity_poly.entity_id
_entity_poly.type
_entity_poly.pdbx_seq_one_letter_code
_entity_poly.pdbx_strand_id
1 'polypeptide(L)'
;MKCFLGIAVASLLSAPALAQQGPSQPMFDLSKDKTLYAIGYAHLDTQWRWDYSTTIDRFILDTLDQNFERFEKYPDYVFNFTGSVRYEMMKEYYPQRYERLKHYIADGRWFVSGSSVDEGDANVPAPESIIRQVLYGNNFFRREFGKESADY
;
A
#
# COMPACT_ATOMS: atom_id res chain seq x y z
N MET A 1 -31.74 44.29 -38.48
CA MET A 1 -30.46 43.72 -38.01
C MET A 1 -30.65 43.15 -36.62
N LYS A 2 -30.76 41.82 -36.50
CA LYS A 2 -30.72 41.09 -35.22
C LYS A 2 -29.82 39.87 -35.45
N CYS A 3 -28.57 39.97 -35.02
CA CYS A 3 -27.64 38.84 -34.99
C CYS A 3 -27.93 38.01 -33.73
N PHE A 4 -28.31 36.76 -33.91
CA PHE A 4 -28.24 35.75 -32.86
C PHE A 4 -26.81 35.19 -32.84
N LEU A 5 -26.06 35.48 -31.77
CA LEU A 5 -24.77 34.86 -31.50
C LEU A 5 -25.03 33.68 -30.55
N GLY A 6 -24.98 32.46 -31.08
CA GLY A 6 -25.05 31.24 -30.27
C GLY A 6 -23.73 31.04 -29.53
N ILE A 7 -23.79 30.96 -28.21
CA ILE A 7 -22.66 30.59 -27.36
C ILE A 7 -22.61 29.06 -27.31
N ALA A 8 -21.60 28.47 -27.95
CA ALA A 8 -21.28 27.05 -27.78
C ALA A 8 -20.44 26.89 -26.49
N VAL A 9 -21.01 26.21 -25.50
CA VAL A 9 -20.27 25.79 -24.29
C VAL A 9 -19.47 24.55 -24.66
N ALA A 10 -18.15 24.70 -24.81
CA ALA A 10 -17.25 23.57 -24.97
C ALA A 10 -17.04 22.89 -23.61
N SER A 11 -17.69 21.75 -23.42
CA SER A 11 -17.43 20.83 -22.31
C SER A 11 -16.06 20.18 -22.49
N LEU A 12 -15.07 20.66 -21.74
CA LEU A 12 -13.78 19.98 -21.56
C LEU A 12 -14.02 18.70 -20.76
N LEU A 13 -14.23 17.59 -21.47
CA LEU A 13 -14.14 16.25 -20.89
C LEU A 13 -12.66 15.97 -20.60
N SER A 14 -12.25 16.09 -19.34
CA SER A 14 -10.97 15.59 -18.87
C SER A 14 -10.93 14.08 -19.08
N ALA A 15 -10.09 13.63 -20.00
CA ALA A 15 -9.84 12.20 -20.20
C ALA A 15 -9.27 11.59 -18.90
N PRO A 16 -9.70 10.39 -18.49
CA PRO A 16 -9.05 9.70 -17.39
C PRO A 16 -7.61 9.41 -17.79
N ALA A 17 -6.66 9.74 -16.92
CA ALA A 17 -5.28 9.29 -17.08
C ALA A 17 -5.31 7.76 -17.20
N LEU A 18 -4.89 7.25 -18.36
CA LEU A 18 -4.60 5.83 -18.54
C LEU A 18 -3.57 5.47 -17.48
N ALA A 19 -3.98 4.77 -16.43
CA ALA A 19 -3.06 4.09 -15.54
C ALA A 19 -2.16 3.23 -16.44
N GLN A 20 -0.87 3.56 -16.50
CA GLN A 20 0.10 2.76 -17.20
C GLN A 20 0.11 1.40 -16.50
N GLN A 21 -0.57 0.42 -17.09
CA GLN A 21 -0.36 -0.97 -16.73
C GLN A 21 1.11 -1.24 -16.98
N GLY A 22 1.86 -1.51 -15.90
CA GLY A 22 3.24 -1.95 -16.00
C GLY A 22 3.34 -3.14 -16.97
N PRO A 23 4.54 -3.38 -17.55
CA PRO A 23 4.71 -4.43 -18.55
C PRO A 23 4.08 -5.74 -18.05
N SER A 24 3.15 -6.29 -18.83
CA SER A 24 2.49 -7.55 -18.51
C SER A 24 3.56 -8.62 -18.37
N GLN A 25 3.84 -9.05 -17.14
CA GLN A 25 4.80 -10.12 -16.91
C GLN A 25 4.35 -11.36 -17.71
N PRO A 26 5.26 -12.03 -18.43
CA PRO A 26 4.91 -13.23 -19.18
C PRO A 26 4.29 -14.25 -18.23
N MET A 27 3.15 -14.81 -18.63
CA MET A 27 2.46 -15.83 -17.84
C MET A 27 3.28 -17.11 -17.90
N PHE A 28 4.03 -17.40 -16.83
CA PHE A 28 4.83 -18.61 -16.72
C PHE A 28 3.93 -19.85 -16.51
N ASP A 29 4.26 -20.95 -17.16
CA ASP A 29 3.60 -22.24 -16.90
C ASP A 29 4.28 -22.87 -15.69
N LEU A 30 3.72 -22.66 -14.50
CA LEU A 30 4.28 -23.17 -13.24
C LEU A 30 4.42 -24.71 -13.19
N SER A 31 3.80 -25.45 -14.12
CA SER A 31 3.97 -26.91 -14.22
C SER A 31 5.24 -27.32 -14.98
N LYS A 32 5.86 -26.39 -15.73
CA LYS A 32 7.03 -26.65 -16.58
C LYS A 32 8.20 -25.73 -16.28
N ASP A 33 7.92 -24.46 -16.02
CA ASP A 33 8.91 -23.42 -15.86
C ASP A 33 9.39 -23.32 -14.41
N LYS A 34 10.71 -23.33 -14.22
CA LYS A 34 11.30 -23.05 -12.90
C LYS A 34 11.27 -21.54 -12.67
N THR A 35 10.26 -21.08 -11.94
CA THR A 35 10.00 -19.67 -11.70
C THR A 35 10.41 -19.28 -10.28
N LEU A 36 11.18 -18.19 -10.13
CA LEU A 36 11.52 -17.59 -8.84
C LEU A 36 10.79 -16.26 -8.70
N TYR A 37 9.99 -16.13 -7.64
CA TYR A 37 9.37 -14.85 -7.25
C TYR A 37 10.22 -14.19 -6.17
N ALA A 38 10.60 -12.93 -6.40
CA ALA A 38 11.31 -12.11 -5.44
C ALA A 38 10.48 -10.85 -5.17
N ILE A 39 10.17 -10.61 -3.89
CA ILE A 39 9.35 -9.48 -3.45
C ILE A 39 10.14 -8.71 -2.39
N GLY A 40 10.17 -7.39 -2.50
CA GLY A 40 10.75 -6.55 -1.47
C GLY A 40 9.91 -6.61 -0.20
N TYR A 41 10.55 -6.78 0.95
CA TYR A 41 9.90 -6.78 2.25
C TYR A 41 10.81 -6.10 3.27
N ALA A 42 10.23 -5.37 4.22
CA ALA A 42 10.94 -4.82 5.36
C ALA A 42 10.18 -5.15 6.64
N HIS A 43 10.73 -6.05 7.44
CA HIS A 43 10.23 -6.29 8.79
C HIS A 43 10.49 -5.06 9.65
N LEU A 44 9.49 -4.61 10.41
CA LEU A 44 9.64 -3.48 11.33
C LEU A 44 8.88 -3.76 12.62
N ASP A 45 9.56 -4.09 13.72
CA ASP A 45 8.87 -4.17 15.02
C ASP A 45 8.34 -2.79 15.42
N THR A 46 7.03 -2.70 15.75
CA THR A 46 6.41 -1.44 16.17
C THR A 46 7.09 -0.89 17.42
N GLN A 47 7.50 -1.78 18.33
CA GLN A 47 8.34 -1.48 19.48
C GLN A 47 9.21 -2.70 19.82
N TRP A 48 10.52 -2.51 19.90
CA TRP A 48 11.45 -3.57 20.34
C TRP A 48 12.57 -3.00 21.21
N ARG A 49 13.75 -2.73 20.63
CA ARG A 49 14.87 -2.07 21.31
C ARG A 49 14.83 -0.54 21.19
N TRP A 50 13.67 -0.02 20.78
CA TRP A 50 13.35 1.39 20.58
C TRP A 50 11.89 1.63 20.99
N ASP A 51 11.53 2.89 21.19
CA ASP A 51 10.18 3.31 21.54
C ASP A 51 9.30 3.60 20.30
N TYR A 52 8.00 3.79 20.54
CA TYR A 52 7.04 4.15 19.50
C TYR A 52 7.44 5.44 18.76
N SER A 53 7.92 6.45 19.48
CA SER A 53 8.33 7.72 18.88
C SER A 53 9.46 7.50 17.87
N THR A 54 10.45 6.67 18.18
CA THR A 54 11.52 6.31 17.24
C THR A 54 10.98 5.57 16.01
N THR A 55 10.03 4.65 16.18
CA THR A 55 9.36 3.97 15.06
C THR A 55 8.68 4.98 14.14
N ILE A 56 7.95 5.93 14.71
CA ILE A 56 7.22 6.96 13.95
C ILE A 56 8.22 7.92 13.28
N ASP A 57 9.03 8.62 14.09
CA ASP A 57 9.87 9.75 13.68
C ASP A 57 10.98 9.36 12.70
N ARG A 58 11.42 8.09 12.74
CA ARG A 58 12.54 7.60 11.94
C ARG A 58 12.15 6.46 11.01
N PHE A 59 11.70 5.33 11.55
CA PHE A 59 11.63 4.11 10.74
C PHE A 59 10.46 4.13 9.75
N ILE A 60 9.29 4.63 10.14
CA ILE A 60 8.17 4.80 9.22
C ILE A 60 8.53 5.82 8.13
N LEU A 61 9.17 6.94 8.50
CA LEU A 61 9.61 7.94 7.56
C LEU A 61 10.62 7.36 6.54
N ASP A 62 11.63 6.64 7.03
CA ASP A 62 12.63 5.97 6.21
C ASP A 62 12.00 4.90 5.28
N THR A 63 11.05 4.11 5.80
CA THR A 63 10.32 3.10 5.02
C THR A 63 9.50 3.74 3.88
N LEU A 64 8.91 4.91 4.10
CA LEU A 64 8.19 5.62 3.04
C LEU A 64 9.17 6.19 2.01
N ASP A 65 10.09 7.05 2.43
CA ASP A 65 10.91 7.86 1.53
C ASP A 65 11.87 7.00 0.71
N GLN A 66 12.52 6.01 1.33
CA GLN A 66 13.43 5.14 0.58
C GLN A 66 12.70 4.25 -0.43
N ASN A 67 11.49 3.79 -0.12
CA ASN A 67 10.72 2.99 -1.08
C ASN A 67 10.15 3.85 -2.21
N PHE A 68 9.77 5.08 -1.93
CA PHE A 68 9.41 6.06 -2.96
C PHE A 68 10.54 6.30 -3.96
N GLU A 69 11.77 6.52 -3.47
CA GLU A 69 12.96 6.62 -4.33
C GLU A 69 13.19 5.34 -5.15
N ARG A 70 12.99 4.16 -4.55
CA ARG A 70 13.11 2.88 -5.26
C ARG A 70 12.04 2.70 -6.33
N PHE A 71 10.80 3.11 -6.09
CA PHE A 71 9.75 3.04 -7.10
C PHE A 71 10.04 3.95 -8.30
N GLU A 72 10.59 5.13 -8.07
CA GLU A 72 11.04 6.03 -9.14
C GLU A 72 12.21 5.43 -9.93
N LYS A 73 13.19 4.87 -9.22
CA LYS A 73 14.43 4.37 -9.84
C LYS A 73 14.27 3.03 -10.56
N TYR A 74 13.42 2.14 -10.06
CA TYR A 74 13.30 0.76 -10.53
C TYR A 74 11.83 0.49 -10.91
N PRO A 75 11.45 0.53 -12.20
CA PRO A 75 10.06 0.39 -12.64
C PRO A 75 9.37 -0.91 -12.21
N ASP A 76 10.13 -2.01 -12.13
CA ASP A 76 9.61 -3.33 -11.76
C ASP A 76 9.66 -3.61 -10.24
N TYR A 77 10.09 -2.64 -9.44
CA TYR A 77 10.15 -2.81 -7.98
C TYR A 77 8.75 -2.92 -7.39
N VAL A 78 8.56 -3.99 -6.60
CA VAL A 78 7.36 -4.31 -5.82
C VAL A 78 7.74 -4.51 -4.36
N PHE A 79 6.90 -3.99 -3.46
CA PHE A 79 7.15 -4.01 -2.02
C PHE A 79 5.90 -4.47 -1.25
N ASN A 80 6.10 -5.34 -0.26
CA ASN A 80 5.08 -5.75 0.70
C ASN A 80 5.41 -5.16 2.07
N PHE A 81 4.38 -4.76 2.80
CA PHE A 81 4.55 -4.25 4.16
C PHE A 81 3.35 -4.57 5.05
N THR A 82 3.66 -5.00 6.28
CA THR A 82 2.74 -5.69 7.19
C THR A 82 2.27 -4.81 8.35
N GLY A 83 1.08 -5.15 8.87
CA GLY A 83 0.50 -4.58 10.08
C GLY A 83 -0.15 -3.21 9.85
N SER A 84 -1.48 -3.18 9.93
CA SER A 84 -2.26 -1.95 9.68
C SER A 84 -1.92 -0.80 10.61
N VAL A 85 -1.43 -1.07 11.83
CA VAL A 85 -1.04 -0.05 12.80
C VAL A 85 0.03 0.89 12.26
N ARG A 86 0.98 0.37 11.47
CA ARG A 86 2.04 1.18 10.86
C ARG A 86 1.46 2.11 9.79
N TYR A 87 0.46 1.66 9.05
CA TYR A 87 -0.27 2.49 8.09
C TYR A 87 -1.13 3.56 8.78
N GLU A 88 -1.70 3.26 9.94
CA GLU A 88 -2.38 4.25 10.79
C GLU A 88 -1.40 5.36 11.21
N MET A 89 -0.21 4.99 11.68
CA MET A 89 0.84 5.95 12.00
C MET A 89 1.29 6.77 10.76
N MET A 90 1.47 6.13 9.59
CA MET A 90 1.78 6.83 8.35
C MET A 90 0.71 7.87 8.00
N LYS A 91 -0.56 7.52 8.15
CA LYS A 91 -1.71 8.41 7.90
C LYS A 91 -1.75 9.58 8.86
N GLU A 92 -1.52 9.33 10.14
CA GLU A 92 -1.60 10.32 11.21
C GLU A 92 -0.43 11.32 11.15
N TYR A 93 0.80 10.83 11.10
CA TYR A 93 2.00 11.66 11.26
C TYR A 93 2.57 12.16 9.93
N TYR A 94 2.29 11.47 8.81
CA TYR A 94 2.83 11.82 7.48
C TYR A 94 1.76 11.84 6.37
N PRO A 95 0.66 12.61 6.52
CA PRO A 95 -0.51 12.54 5.64
C PRO A 95 -0.20 12.80 4.15
N GLN A 96 0.75 13.69 3.85
CA GLN A 96 1.17 13.97 2.48
C GLN A 96 1.87 12.77 1.82
N ARG A 97 2.71 12.06 2.58
CA ARG A 97 3.36 10.83 2.14
C ARG A 97 2.37 9.68 2.06
N TYR A 98 1.38 9.66 2.96
CA TYR A 98 0.32 8.66 2.94
C TYR A 98 -0.53 8.73 1.67
N GLU A 99 -0.87 9.92 1.17
CA GLU A 99 -1.54 10.05 -0.13
C GLU A 99 -0.65 9.55 -1.29
N ARG A 100 0.66 9.81 -1.23
CA ARG A 100 1.61 9.24 -2.20
C ARG A 100 1.69 7.71 -2.11
N LEU A 101 1.69 7.15 -0.90
CA LEU A 101 1.63 5.71 -0.66
C LEU A 101 0.38 5.10 -1.30
N LYS A 102 -0.79 5.73 -1.14
CA LYS A 102 -2.05 5.27 -1.75
C LYS A 102 -1.96 5.17 -3.26
N HIS A 103 -1.24 6.07 -3.92
CA HIS A 103 -0.99 5.96 -5.37
C HIS A 103 -0.20 4.69 -5.70
N TYR A 104 0.89 4.39 -5.00
CA TYR A 104 1.65 3.16 -5.24
C TYR A 104 0.88 1.87 -4.90
N ILE A 105 -0.06 1.93 -3.92
CA ILE A 105 -0.97 0.81 -3.64
C ILE A 105 -1.97 0.62 -4.79
N ALA A 106 -2.55 1.71 -5.31
CA ALA A 106 -3.47 1.67 -6.44
C ALA A 106 -2.78 1.15 -7.72
N ASP A 107 -1.53 1.55 -7.93
CA ASP A 107 -0.69 1.13 -9.05
C ASP A 107 -0.17 -0.32 -8.92
N GLY A 108 -0.45 -1.00 -7.80
CA GLY A 108 -0.03 -2.38 -7.57
C GLY A 108 1.48 -2.53 -7.39
N ARG A 109 2.16 -1.51 -6.88
CA ARG A 109 3.60 -1.51 -6.60
C ARG A 109 3.90 -1.66 -5.10
N TRP A 110 2.97 -1.22 -4.26
CA TRP A 110 2.98 -1.46 -2.82
C TRP A 110 1.80 -2.35 -2.44
N PHE A 111 2.06 -3.46 -1.75
CA PHE A 111 1.04 -4.38 -1.28
C PHE A 111 0.90 -4.31 0.24
N VAL A 112 -0.35 -4.19 0.69
CA VAL A 112 -0.71 -4.37 2.10
C VAL A 112 -0.70 -5.85 2.45
N SER A 113 -0.03 -6.22 3.53
CA SER A 113 0.23 -7.62 3.92
C SER A 113 -0.02 -7.87 5.42
N GLY A 114 -0.02 -9.14 5.82
CA GLY A 114 -0.07 -9.62 7.21
C GLY A 114 -1.47 -9.78 7.82
N SER A 115 -2.53 -9.31 7.16
CA SER A 115 -3.95 -9.30 7.59
C SER A 115 -4.28 -8.65 8.95
N SER A 116 -3.31 -8.54 9.86
CA SER A 116 -3.48 -8.15 11.25
C SER A 116 -3.19 -6.67 11.51
N VAL A 117 -3.60 -6.18 12.69
CA VAL A 117 -3.22 -4.83 13.15
C VAL A 117 -1.72 -4.74 13.37
N ASP A 118 -1.14 -5.75 14.01
CA ASP A 118 0.31 -5.91 14.15
C ASP A 118 0.72 -7.39 14.01
N GLU A 119 2.01 -7.66 13.86
CA GLU A 119 2.61 -9.01 13.83
C GLU A 119 2.71 -9.59 15.24
N GLY A 120 1.53 -9.83 15.85
CA GLY A 120 1.40 -10.29 17.23
C GLY A 120 1.86 -11.73 17.46
N ASP A 121 2.20 -12.04 18.71
CA ASP A 121 2.54 -13.39 19.14
C ASP A 121 1.36 -14.37 18.97
N ALA A 122 1.64 -15.62 18.62
CA ALA A 122 0.62 -16.63 18.36
C ALA A 122 0.32 -17.55 19.56
N ASN A 123 1.07 -17.44 20.66
CA ASN A 123 1.01 -18.40 21.78
C ASN A 123 0.29 -17.82 23.01
N VAL A 124 0.57 -16.57 23.34
CA VAL A 124 0.10 -15.88 24.53
C VAL A 124 -1.32 -15.33 24.38
N PRO A 125 -1.71 -14.71 23.24
CA PRO A 125 -3.04 -14.14 23.13
C PRO A 125 -4.14 -15.18 23.12
N ALA A 126 -5.30 -14.83 23.68
CA ALA A 126 -6.50 -15.64 23.52
C ALA A 126 -6.92 -15.70 22.04
N PRO A 127 -7.61 -16.77 21.60
CA PRO A 127 -8.07 -16.89 20.21
C PRO A 127 -8.88 -15.68 19.72
N GLU A 128 -9.72 -15.11 20.57
CA GLU A 128 -10.50 -13.90 20.26
C GLU A 128 -9.61 -12.69 19.97
N SER A 129 -8.45 -12.57 20.63
CA SER A 129 -7.51 -11.48 20.35
C SER A 129 -6.88 -11.65 18.97
N ILE A 130 -6.52 -12.87 18.57
CA ILE A 130 -5.99 -13.15 17.23
C ILE A 130 -7.06 -12.85 16.17
N ILE A 131 -8.30 -13.28 16.39
CA ILE A 131 -9.42 -12.97 15.49
C ILE A 131 -9.61 -11.46 15.34
N ARG A 132 -9.53 -10.69 16.44
CA ARG A 132 -9.65 -9.22 16.39
C ARG A 132 -8.49 -8.56 15.68
N GLN A 133 -7.27 -9.05 15.84
CA GLN A 133 -6.11 -8.56 15.10
C GLN A 133 -6.37 -8.65 13.60
N VAL A 134 -6.78 -9.82 13.09
CA VAL A 134 -7.11 -10.04 11.67
C VAL A 134 -8.33 -9.22 11.23
N LEU A 135 -9.40 -9.21 12.02
CA LEU A 135 -10.63 -8.47 11.71
C LEU A 135 -10.34 -6.97 11.55
N TYR A 136 -9.63 -6.37 12.49
CA TYR A 136 -9.36 -4.93 12.49
C TYR A 136 -8.31 -4.54 11.45
N GLY A 137 -7.27 -5.36 11.26
CA GLY A 137 -6.27 -5.13 10.22
C GLY A 137 -6.88 -5.10 8.83
N ASN A 138 -7.62 -6.13 8.45
CA ASN A 138 -8.28 -6.17 7.14
C ASN A 138 -9.42 -5.15 7.01
N ASN A 139 -10.16 -4.85 8.08
CA ASN A 139 -11.15 -3.75 8.04
C ASN A 139 -10.49 -2.40 7.71
N PHE A 140 -9.32 -2.12 8.29
CA PHE A 140 -8.55 -0.92 7.99
C PHE A 140 -8.17 -0.88 6.51
N PHE A 141 -7.56 -1.95 5.98
CA PHE A 141 -7.15 -1.99 4.58
C PHE A 141 -8.33 -1.85 3.59
N ARG A 142 -9.47 -2.49 3.87
CA ARG A 142 -10.69 -2.31 3.06
C ARG A 142 -11.13 -0.86 3.02
N ARG A 143 -11.20 -0.22 4.20
CA ARG A 143 -11.70 1.15 4.33
C ARG A 143 -10.79 2.16 3.63
N GLU A 144 -9.49 2.03 3.81
CA GLU A 144 -8.53 3.04 3.33
C GLU A 144 -8.15 2.82 1.85
N PHE A 145 -8.08 1.56 1.40
CA PHE A 145 -7.48 1.23 0.11
C PHE A 145 -8.38 0.39 -0.81
N GLY A 146 -9.51 -0.13 -0.32
CA GLY A 146 -10.33 -1.09 -1.06
C GLY A 146 -9.60 -2.40 -1.35
N LYS A 147 -8.60 -2.74 -0.53
CA LYS A 147 -7.77 -3.94 -0.63
C LYS A 147 -7.83 -4.72 0.67
N GLU A 148 -7.52 -6.00 0.59
CA GLU A 148 -7.33 -6.87 1.76
C GLU A 148 -6.07 -7.68 1.55
N SER A 149 -5.43 -7.99 2.68
CA SER A 149 -4.39 -8.99 2.73
C SER A 149 -5.07 -10.37 2.82
N ALA A 150 -4.58 -11.33 2.05
CA ALA A 150 -5.08 -12.71 2.02
C ALA A 150 -4.07 -13.71 2.63
N ASP A 151 -3.04 -13.15 3.25
CA ASP A 151 -1.94 -13.82 3.89
C ASP A 151 -2.31 -14.00 5.38
N TYR A 152 -2.95 -15.13 5.67
CA TYR A 152 -3.10 -15.78 6.99
C TYR A 152 -3.64 -17.21 6.85
#